data_AF-A0A4P2QLH9-F1
#
_entry.id   AF-A0A4P2QLH9-F1
#
_cell.length_a   1.000
_cell.length_b   1.000
_cell.length_c   1.000
_cell.angle_alpha   90.00
_cell.angle_beta   90.00
_cell.angle_gamma   90.00
#
_symmetry.space_group_name_H-M   'P 1'
#
loop_
_entity.id
_entity.type
_entity.pdbx_description
1 polymer ?
#
loop_
_entity_poly.entity_id
_entity_poly.type
_entity_poly.pdbx_seq_one_letter_code
_entity_poly.pdbx_strand_id
1 'polypeptide(L)'
;MAVSTETRAIVRVAFGGRCGYCGVSETSVGGELEVDHFHPLAAGGSDDIENLVYACTACNRFKGDYAPAHDAPESLRLLRPQRDDFGAHVEETVHGRLIGLTPRGWFHIQRLHLNRP
;
A
#
# COMPACT_ATOMS: atom_id res chain seq x y z
N MET A 1 8.05 -8.20 -16.41
CA MET A 1 9.44 -8.47 -15.95
C MET A 1 9.36 -8.70 -14.45
N ALA A 2 10.19 -9.60 -13.90
CA ALA A 2 10.18 -9.86 -12.46
C ALA A 2 11.18 -8.92 -11.76
N VAL A 3 10.75 -8.26 -10.69
CA VAL A 3 11.62 -7.44 -9.83
C VAL A 3 12.75 -8.33 -9.29
N SER A 4 14.01 -7.88 -9.39
CA SER A 4 15.17 -8.68 -8.99
C SER A 4 15.18 -8.96 -7.47
N THR A 5 15.84 -10.04 -7.05
CA THR A 5 15.99 -10.38 -5.62
C THR A 5 16.68 -9.26 -4.82
N GLU A 6 17.65 -8.58 -5.42
CA GLU A 6 18.33 -7.44 -4.81
C GLU A 6 17.37 -6.27 -4.59
N THR A 7 16.60 -5.88 -5.61
CA THR A 7 15.58 -4.83 -5.49
C THR A 7 14.51 -5.20 -4.46
N ARG A 8 14.09 -6.48 -4.42
CA ARG A 8 13.15 -6.97 -3.40
C ARG A 8 13.69 -6.79 -1.99
N ALA A 9 14.97 -7.09 -1.76
CA ALA A 9 15.61 -6.91 -0.45
C ALA A 9 15.68 -5.43 -0.06
N ILE A 10 16.03 -4.55 -1.00
CA ILE A 10 16.06 -3.09 -0.77
C ILE A 10 14.68 -2.57 -0.37
N VAL A 11 13.63 -2.93 -1.13
CA VAL A 11 12.25 -2.52 -0.83
C VAL A 11 11.81 -3.06 0.53
N ARG A 12 12.04 -4.34 0.82
CA ARG A 12 11.72 -4.93 2.13
C ARG A 12 12.34 -4.15 3.30
N VAL A 13 13.64 -3.81 3.20
CA VAL A 13 14.36 -3.05 4.23
C VAL A 13 13.79 -1.63 4.36
N ALA A 14 13.50 -0.96 3.25
CA ALA A 14 12.93 0.39 3.25
C ALA A 14 11.55 0.46 3.95
N PHE A 15 10.80 -0.64 3.94
CA PHE A 15 9.51 -0.78 4.61
C PHE A 15 9.60 -1.46 6.00
N GLY A 16 10.80 -1.79 6.48
CA GLY A 16 11.01 -2.42 7.78
C GLY A 16 10.28 -3.76 7.94
N GLY A 17 10.13 -4.52 6.84
CA GLY A 17 9.39 -5.79 6.86
C GLY A 17 7.89 -5.63 7.14
N ARG A 18 7.30 -4.47 6.79
CA ARG A 18 5.87 -4.19 6.96
C ARG A 18 5.22 -3.82 5.64
N CYS A 19 3.93 -4.10 5.53
CA CYS A 19 3.13 -3.67 4.39
C CYS A 19 3.06 -2.15 4.36
N GLY A 20 3.49 -1.52 3.27
CA GLY A 20 3.41 -0.06 3.09
C GLY A 20 1.99 0.47 3.09
N TYR A 21 0.99 -0.37 2.77
CA TYR A 21 -0.41 0.03 2.74
C TYR A 21 -1.12 -0.09 4.09
N CYS A 22 -0.89 -1.16 4.84
CA CYS A 22 -1.66 -1.45 6.06
C CYS A 22 -0.81 -1.65 7.33
N GLY A 23 0.52 -1.57 7.22
CA GLY A 23 1.43 -1.70 8.35
C GLY A 23 1.63 -3.12 8.90
N VAL A 24 0.88 -4.12 8.40
CA VAL A 24 1.03 -5.52 8.85
C VAL A 24 2.45 -6.02 8.62
N SER A 25 3.02 -6.68 9.62
CA SER A 25 4.40 -7.18 9.56
C SER A 25 4.50 -8.59 8.97
N GLU A 26 5.68 -8.95 8.49
CA GLU A 26 6.03 -10.34 8.14
C GLU A 26 5.75 -11.31 9.29
N THR A 27 6.06 -10.91 10.53
CA THR A 27 5.81 -11.76 11.72
C THR A 27 4.32 -12.02 11.94
N SER A 28 3.47 -11.05 11.59
CA SER A 28 2.01 -11.19 11.71
C SER A 28 1.42 -12.12 10.65
N VAL A 29 2.05 -12.18 9.46
CA VAL A 29 1.57 -13.04 8.36
C VAL A 29 2.32 -14.38 8.26
N GLY A 30 3.43 -14.54 8.98
CA GLY A 30 4.23 -15.77 9.00
C GLY A 30 5.18 -15.93 7.81
N GLY A 31 5.57 -14.85 7.13
CA GLY A 31 6.46 -14.94 5.96
C GLY A 31 6.74 -13.60 5.28
N GLU A 32 7.61 -13.62 4.27
CA GLU A 32 7.92 -12.44 3.45
C GLU A 32 6.69 -11.95 2.68
N LEU A 33 6.57 -10.63 2.53
CA LEU A 33 5.55 -9.98 1.72
C LEU A 33 5.97 -9.89 0.23
N GLU A 34 5.06 -9.40 -0.58
CA GLU A 34 5.24 -9.22 -2.01
C GLU A 34 5.75 -7.80 -2.32
N VAL A 35 6.28 -7.62 -3.54
CA VAL A 35 6.58 -6.28 -4.06
C VAL A 35 5.49 -5.93 -5.05
N ASP A 36 4.83 -4.80 -4.80
CA ASP A 36 3.79 -4.23 -5.65
C ASP A 36 4.29 -2.96 -6.31
N HIS A 37 3.74 -2.65 -7.48
CA HIS A 37 3.94 -1.37 -8.16
C HIS A 37 2.81 -0.41 -7.78
N PHE A 38 3.11 0.65 -7.04
CA PHE A 38 2.12 1.64 -6.61
C PHE A 38 1.33 2.18 -7.79
N HIS A 39 2.03 2.60 -8.85
CA HIS A 39 1.47 2.79 -10.18
C HIS A 39 1.69 1.51 -11.00
N PRO A 40 0.64 0.75 -11.35
CA PRO A 40 0.76 -0.53 -12.05
C PRO A 40 1.49 -0.41 -13.40
N LEU A 41 2.29 -1.42 -13.75
CA LEU A 41 2.98 -1.48 -15.05
C LEU A 41 2.01 -1.37 -16.24
N ALA A 42 0.84 -2.00 -16.15
CA ALA A 42 -0.19 -1.95 -17.19
C ALA A 42 -0.76 -0.52 -17.42
N ALA A 43 -0.60 0.37 -16.44
CA ALA A 43 -0.99 1.77 -16.52
C ALA A 43 0.20 2.71 -16.79
N GLY A 44 1.37 2.18 -17.15
CA GLY A 44 2.59 2.96 -17.43
C GLY A 44 3.50 3.16 -16.21
N GLY A 45 3.40 2.31 -15.18
CA GLY A 45 4.35 2.28 -14.06
C GLY A 45 5.76 1.82 -14.46
N SER A 46 6.71 2.04 -13.54
CA SER A 46 8.11 1.64 -13.69
C SER A 46 8.55 0.70 -12.56
N ASP A 47 9.68 0.01 -12.76
CA ASP A 47 10.36 -0.80 -11.74
C ASP A 47 11.25 0.05 -10.80
N ASP A 48 11.12 1.38 -10.86
CA ASP A 48 11.90 2.29 -10.01
C ASP A 48 11.52 2.12 -8.54
N ILE A 49 12.50 2.20 -7.64
CA ILE A 49 12.30 2.00 -6.20
C ILE A 49 11.19 2.88 -5.64
N GLU A 50 11.04 4.12 -6.12
CA GLU A 50 9.98 5.05 -5.67
C GLU A 50 8.56 4.61 -6.06
N ASN A 51 8.43 3.70 -7.02
CA ASN A 51 7.17 3.10 -7.44
C ASN A 51 6.92 1.73 -6.79
N LEU A 52 7.90 1.17 -6.08
CA LEU A 52 7.78 -0.15 -5.46
C LEU A 52 7.31 -0.04 -4.00
N VAL A 53 6.36 -0.89 -3.64
CA VAL A 53 5.80 -0.97 -2.29
C VAL A 53 5.95 -2.39 -1.79
N TYR A 54 6.44 -2.54 -0.56
CA TYR A 54 6.36 -3.83 0.13
C TYR A 54 4.92 -4.06 0.59
N ALA A 55 4.24 -5.08 0.07
CA ALA A 55 2.79 -5.22 0.23
C ALA A 55 2.43 -6.64 0.65
N CYS A 56 1.58 -6.78 1.68
CA CYS A 56 1.02 -8.09 2.00
C CYS A 56 0.11 -8.56 0.86
N THR A 57 0.03 -9.88 0.67
CA THR A 57 -0.74 -10.50 -0.43
C THR A 57 -2.17 -9.97 -0.52
N ALA A 58 -2.83 -9.74 0.61
CA ALA A 58 -4.20 -9.22 0.62
C ALA A 58 -4.29 -7.77 0.11
N CYS A 59 -3.47 -6.85 0.61
CA CYS A 59 -3.47 -5.47 0.12
C CYS A 59 -3.05 -5.38 -1.35
N ASN A 60 -2.04 -6.16 -1.75
CA ASN A 60 -1.61 -6.25 -3.13
C ASN A 60 -2.77 -6.69 -4.05
N ARG A 61 -3.50 -7.75 -3.66
CA ARG A 61 -4.68 -8.23 -4.40
C ARG A 61 -5.84 -7.23 -4.45
N PHE A 62 -6.17 -6.58 -3.34
CA PHE A 62 -7.27 -5.60 -3.31
C PHE A 62 -6.94 -4.32 -4.08
N LYS A 63 -5.68 -3.87 -4.03
CA LYS A 63 -5.23 -2.79 -4.91
C LYS A 63 -5.37 -3.22 -6.37
N GLY A 64 -4.78 -4.36 -6.72
CA GLY A 64 -4.72 -4.87 -8.07
C GLY A 64 -4.10 -3.84 -9.03
N ASP A 65 -4.76 -3.64 -10.17
CA ASP A 65 -4.40 -2.69 -11.21
C ASP A 65 -4.98 -1.29 -10.98
N TYR A 66 -5.41 -0.97 -9.75
CA TYR A 66 -5.99 0.34 -9.46
C TYR A 66 -5.01 1.48 -9.76
N ALA A 67 -5.31 2.20 -10.84
CA ALA A 67 -4.63 3.40 -11.27
C ALA A 67 -5.71 4.46 -11.55
N PRO A 68 -5.93 5.44 -10.65
CA PRO A 68 -6.84 6.53 -10.95
C PRO A 68 -6.29 7.37 -12.11
N ALA A 69 -7.17 7.93 -12.94
CA ALA A 69 -6.79 8.81 -14.03
C ALA A 69 -5.95 10.00 -13.53
N HIS A 70 -5.16 10.60 -14.42
CA HIS A 70 -4.30 11.74 -14.06
C HIS A 70 -5.09 12.90 -13.43
N ASP A 71 -6.27 13.19 -13.95
CA ASP A 71 -7.18 14.25 -13.50
C ASP A 71 -8.15 13.81 -12.38
N ALA A 72 -8.06 12.55 -11.92
CA ALA A 72 -8.88 12.08 -10.82
C ALA A 72 -8.58 12.88 -9.54
N PRO A 73 -9.62 13.20 -8.74
CA PRO A 73 -9.47 13.97 -7.52
C PRO A 73 -8.62 13.21 -6.50
N GLU A 74 -7.91 13.98 -5.66
CA GLU A 74 -7.02 13.46 -4.62
C GLU A 74 -7.72 12.49 -3.66
N SER A 75 -9.01 12.70 -3.40
CA SER A 75 -9.83 11.83 -2.55
C SER A 75 -10.01 10.40 -3.07
N LEU A 76 -9.74 10.15 -4.35
CA LEU A 76 -9.79 8.82 -4.96
C LEU A 76 -8.41 8.19 -5.13
N ARG A 77 -7.37 8.74 -4.50
CA ARG A 77 -6.01 8.19 -4.57
C ARG A 77 -5.70 7.43 -3.30
N LEU A 78 -5.05 6.27 -3.43
CA LEU A 78 -4.48 5.59 -2.27
C LEU A 78 -3.41 6.49 -1.63
N LEU A 79 -3.30 6.46 -0.31
CA LEU A 79 -2.13 6.97 0.41
C LEU A 79 -0.89 6.27 -0.15
N ARG A 80 0.08 7.07 -0.59
CA ARG A 80 1.37 6.64 -1.08
C ARG A 80 2.27 6.36 0.11
N PRO A 81 2.70 5.11 0.30
CA PRO A 81 3.58 4.76 1.40
C PRO A 81 4.88 5.58 1.34
N GLN A 82 5.44 5.89 2.51
CA GLN A 82 6.67 6.71 2.69
C GLN A 82 6.60 8.18 2.22
N ARG A 83 5.54 8.61 1.52
CA ARG A 83 5.34 10.02 1.12
C ARG A 83 4.22 10.69 1.88
N ASP A 84 3.08 10.02 2.05
CA ASP A 84 1.95 10.59 2.78
C ASP A 84 2.04 10.27 4.28
N ASP A 85 1.60 11.21 5.11
CA ASP A 85 1.41 10.99 6.54
C ASP A 85 0.14 10.17 6.77
N PHE A 86 0.31 8.86 7.02
CA PHE A 86 -0.82 7.96 7.27
C PHE A 86 -1.68 8.42 8.45
N GLY A 87 -1.06 8.94 9.52
CA GLY A 87 -1.77 9.37 10.73
C GLY A 87 -2.60 10.63 10.53
N ALA A 88 -2.28 11.46 9.54
CA ALA A 88 -3.11 12.60 9.14
C ALA A 88 -4.41 12.18 8.43
N HIS A 89 -4.48 10.94 7.93
CA HIS A 89 -5.57 10.45 7.09
C HIS A 89 -6.38 9.33 7.73
N VAL A 90 -5.75 8.49 8.55
CA VAL A 90 -6.33 7.29 9.11
C VAL A 90 -5.96 7.18 10.58
N GLU A 91 -6.94 6.86 11.40
CA GLU A 91 -6.77 6.56 12.82
C GLU A 91 -7.24 5.13 13.12
N GLU A 92 -6.52 4.44 14.00
CA GLU A 92 -6.92 3.14 14.53
C GLU A 92 -7.64 3.32 15.86
N THR A 93 -8.86 2.80 15.94
CA THR A 93 -9.65 2.79 17.19
C THR A 93 -9.09 1.78 18.20
N VAL A 94 -9.48 1.90 19.46
CA VAL A 94 -9.12 0.96 20.54
C VAL A 94 -9.50 -0.51 20.27
N HIS A 95 -10.40 -0.75 19.32
CA HIS A 95 -10.83 -2.10 18.92
C HIS A 95 -10.14 -2.61 17.64
N GLY A 96 -9.08 -1.93 17.18
CA GLY A 96 -8.31 -2.32 16.00
C GLY A 96 -8.99 -1.98 14.66
N ARG A 97 -10.09 -1.22 14.69
CA ARG A 97 -10.78 -0.78 13.47
C ARG A 97 -10.17 0.54 12.99
N LEU A 98 -9.86 0.63 11.70
CA LEU A 98 -9.39 1.85 11.06
C LEU A 98 -10.56 2.75 10.65
N ILE A 99 -10.42 4.05 10.89
CA ILE A 99 -11.35 5.09 10.46
C ILE A 99 -10.63 6.13 9.61
N GLY A 100 -11.30 6.64 8.57
CA GLY A 100 -10.74 7.68 7.71
C GLY A 100 -11.05 9.06 8.26
N LEU A 101 -10.01 9.84 8.59
CA LEU A 101 -10.10 11.23 9.03
C LEU A 101 -10.32 12.20 7.86
N THR A 102 -9.92 11.79 6.65
CA THR A 102 -10.16 12.53 5.41
C THR A 102 -10.86 11.65 4.37
N PRO A 103 -11.45 12.23 3.31
CA PRO A 103 -12.00 11.45 2.19
C PRO A 103 -10.99 10.48 1.57
N ARG A 104 -9.71 10.91 1.45
CA ARG A 104 -8.62 10.08 0.94
C ARG A 104 -8.29 8.91 1.86
N GLY A 105 -8.24 9.13 3.18
CA GLY A 105 -8.02 8.07 4.16
C GLY A 105 -9.18 7.07 4.19
N TRP A 106 -10.42 7.56 4.14
CA TRP A 106 -11.60 6.71 4.01
C TRP A 106 -11.53 5.85 2.74
N PHE A 107 -11.21 6.47 1.60
CA PHE A 107 -11.06 5.77 0.33
C PHE A 107 -9.97 4.69 0.40
N HIS A 108 -8.82 5.00 1.01
CA HIS A 108 -7.73 4.05 1.21
C HIS A 108 -8.17 2.81 2.00
N ILE A 109 -8.89 3.00 3.11
CA ILE A 109 -9.44 1.91 3.92
C ILE A 109 -10.41 1.05 3.12
N GLN A 110 -11.34 1.68 2.39
CA GLN A 110 -12.35 0.97 1.62
C GLN A 110 -11.75 0.21 0.45
N ARG A 111 -10.90 0.87 -0.35
CA ARG A 111 -10.31 0.29 -1.56
C ARG A 111 -9.44 -0.93 -1.24
N LEU A 112 -8.72 -0.90 -0.12
CA LEU A 112 -7.82 -1.97 0.30
C LEU A 112 -8.46 -2.97 1.28
N HIS A 113 -9.73 -2.77 1.63
CA HIS A 113 -10.47 -3.61 2.58
C HIS A 113 -9.73 -3.80 3.92
N LEU A 114 -9.25 -2.70 4.51
CA LEU A 114 -8.38 -2.76 5.69
C LEU A 114 -9.11 -3.20 6.98
N ASN A 115 -10.43 -3.09 7.03
CA ASN A 115 -11.29 -3.57 8.13
C ASN A 115 -11.96 -4.91 7.80
N ARG A 116 -11.21 -5.84 7.18
CA ARG A 116 -11.69 -7.19 6.89
C ARG A 116 -12.01 -7.96 8.19
N PRO A 117 -13.06 -8.79 8.20
CA PRO A 117 -13.44 -9.59 9.35
C PRO A 117 -12.40 -10.66 9.70
#